data_AF-A0A6N8YU33-F1
#
_entry.id   AF-A0A6N8YU33-F1
#
_cell.length_a   1.000
_cell.length_b   1.000
_cell.length_c   1.000
_cell.angle_alpha   90.00
_cell.angle_beta   90.00
_cell.angle_gamma   90.00
#
_symmetry.space_group_name_H-M   'P 1'
#
loop_
_entity.id
_entity.type
_entity.pdbx_description
1 polymer ?
#
loop_
_entity_poly.entity_id
_entity_poly.type
_entity_poly.pdbx_seq_one_letter_code
_entity_poly.pdbx_strand_id
1 'polypeptide(L)' 'MAAIVPETERERSYYRWYELSLLYHDAVRRGVPAAEVEATKVLADEAWDAYVETISDLKGPRLE' A
#
# COMPACT_ATOMS: atom_id res chain seq x y z
N MET A 1 16.82 -7.16 6.74
CA MET A 1 15.93 -7.80 5.75
C MET A 1 16.54 -7.56 4.38
N ALA A 2 16.83 -8.61 3.62
CA ALA A 2 17.19 -8.42 2.21
C ALA A 2 15.94 -7.86 1.51
N ALA A 3 16.04 -6.67 0.91
CA ALA A 3 14.96 -6.09 0.16
C ALA A 3 14.69 -7.00 -1.05
N ILE A 4 13.55 -7.67 -1.06
CA ILE A 4 13.05 -8.35 -2.26
C ILE A 4 12.83 -7.25 -3.29
N VAL A 5 13.58 -7.29 -4.39
CA VAL A 5 13.38 -6.37 -5.51
C VAL A 5 12.13 -6.85 -6.25
N PRO A 6 11.06 -6.04 -6.34
CA PRO A 6 9.86 -6.45 -7.06
C PRO A 6 10.18 -6.67 -8.56
N GLU A 7 9.76 -7.80 -9.12
CA GLU A 7 10.04 -8.17 -10.51
C GLU A 7 8.86 -7.90 -11.45
N THR A 8 7.66 -7.70 -10.89
CA THR A 8 6.43 -7.41 -11.64
C THR A 8 5.74 -6.12 -11.17
N GLU A 9 4.88 -5.55 -12.01
CA GLU A 9 4.04 -4.39 -11.64
C GLU A 9 3.11 -4.72 -10.46
N ARG A 10 2.55 -5.93 -10.44
CA ARG A 10 1.76 -6.44 -9.31
C ARG A 10 2.54 -6.43 -8.00
N GLU A 11 3.78 -6.93 -8.02
CA GLU A 11 4.64 -6.92 -6.83
C GLU A 11 5.01 -5.49 -6.43
N ARG A 12 5.31 -4.60 -7.38
CA ARG A 12 5.58 -3.18 -7.09
C ARG A 12 4.42 -2.50 -6.38
N SER A 13 3.20 -2.68 -6.87
CA SER A 13 2.00 -2.11 -6.25
C SER A 13 1.76 -2.67 -4.85
N TYR A 14 1.91 -3.99 -4.67
CA TYR A 14 1.81 -4.62 -3.35
C TYR A 14 2.87 -4.10 -2.37
N TYR A 15 4.14 -4.03 -2.79
CA TYR A 15 5.23 -3.56 -1.94
C TYR A 15 5.05 -2.11 -1.53
N ARG A 16 4.56 -1.25 -2.43
CA ARG A 16 4.24 0.15 -2.11
C ARG A 16 3.20 0.26 -0.99
N TRP A 17 2.10 -0.48 -1.09
CA TRP A 17 1.09 -0.55 -0.03
C TRP A 17 1.69 -1.07 1.29
N TYR A 18 2.51 -2.12 1.22
CA TYR A 18 3.14 -2.73 2.39
C TYR A 18 4.07 -1.76 3.13
N GLU A 19 4.93 -1.03 2.40
CA GLU A 19 5.84 -0.04 2.99
C GLU A 19 5.07 1.12 3.64
N LEU A 20 4.03 1.64 2.99
CA LEU A 20 3.19 2.69 3.55
C LEU A 20 2.44 2.22 4.80
N SER A 21 1.98 0.97 4.81
CA SER A 21 1.34 0.37 5.99
C SER A 21 2.32 0.21 7.17
N LEU A 22 3.57 -0.18 6.89
CA LEU A 22 4.63 -0.23 7.91
C LEU A 22 4.92 1.17 8.48
N LEU A 23 5.03 2.18 7.60
CA LEU A 23 5.25 3.57 8.00
C LEU A 23 4.10 4.09 8.86
N TYR A 24 2.86 3.79 8.49
CA TYR A 24 1.68 4.12 9.29
C TYR A 24 1.77 3.54 10.71
N HIS A 25 2.02 2.24 10.83
CA HIS A 25 2.12 1.59 12.14
C HIS A 25 3.31 2.11 12.97
N ASP A 26 4.45 2.41 12.32
CA ASP A 26 5.60 2.99 13.01
C ASP A 26 5.30 4.42 13.49
N ALA A 27 4.60 5.24 12.69
CA ALA A 27 4.18 6.59 13.05
C ALA A 27 3.23 6.59 14.26
N VAL A 28 2.24 5.69 14.28
CA VAL A 28 1.35 5.47 15.44
C VAL A 28 2.17 5.12 16.68
N ARG A 29 3.12 4.17 16.56
CA ARG A 29 3.94 3.71 17.68
C ARG A 29 4.86 4.80 18.24
N ARG A 30 5.35 5.70 17.39
CA ARG A 30 6.28 6.77 17.76
C ARG A 30 5.59 8.05 18.24
N GLY A 31 4.25 8.10 18.26
CA GLY A 31 3.51 9.28 18.68
C GLY A 31 3.69 10.46 17.73
N VAL A 32 3.83 10.18 16.44
CA VAL A 32 3.84 11.19 15.37
C VAL A 32 2.50 11.97 15.39
N PRO A 33 2.46 13.26 15.04
CA PRO A 33 1.22 14.03 15.02
C PRO A 33 0.10 13.34 14.24
N ALA A 34 -1.13 13.41 14.76
CA ALA A 34 -2.28 12.72 14.19
C ALA A 34 -2.52 13.05 12.70
N ALA A 35 -2.24 14.29 12.27
CA ALA A 35 -2.37 14.69 10.88
C ALA A 35 -1.39 13.96 9.95
N GLU A 36 -0.16 13.69 10.40
CA GLU A 36 0.84 12.95 9.63
C GLU A 36 0.54 11.45 9.59
N VAL A 37 0.01 10.91 10.70
CA VAL A 37 -0.49 9.53 10.76
C VAL A 37 -1.65 9.34 9.77
N GLU A 38 -2.62 10.27 9.75
CA GLU A 38 -3.75 10.20 8.82
C GLU A 38 -3.30 10.35 7.38
N ALA A 39 -2.37 11.28 7.07
CA ALA A 39 -1.81 11.42 5.73
C ALA A 39 -1.13 10.13 5.26
N THR A 40 -0.38 9.46 6.14
CA THR A 40 0.28 8.19 5.80
C THR A 40 -0.74 7.07 5.56
N LYS A 41 -1.82 7.05 6.34
CA LYS A 41 -2.92 6.10 6.16
C LYS A 41 -3.63 6.30 4.83
N VAL A 42 -3.96 7.54 4.47
CA VAL A 42 -4.60 7.87 3.17
C VAL A 42 -3.74 7.37 2.01
N LEU A 43 -2.43 7.62 2.06
CA LEU A 43 -1.52 7.11 1.02
C LEU A 43 -1.47 5.57 0.99
N ALA A 44 -1.54 4.91 2.13
CA ALA A 44 -1.60 3.45 2.19
C ALA A 44 -2.91 2.92 1.57
N ASP A 45 -4.05 3.55 1.88
CA ASP A 45 -5.35 3.19 1.32
C ASP A 45 -5.37 3.40 -0.21
N GLU A 46 -4.87 4.53 -0.71
CA GLU A 46 -4.72 4.78 -2.15
C GLU A 46 -3.81 3.75 -2.85
N ALA A 47 -2.70 3.34 -2.20
CA ALA A 47 -1.83 2.32 -2.73
C ALA A 47 -2.49 0.93 -2.74
N TRP A 48 -3.37 0.65 -1.77
CA TRP A 48 -4.18 -0.57 -1.76
C TRP A 48 -5.16 -0.60 -2.92
N ASP A 49 -5.89 0.49 -3.16
CA ASP A 49 -6.84 0.59 -4.26
C ASP A 49 -6.15 0.39 -5.62
N ALA A 50 -5.01 1.04 -5.82
CA ALA A 50 -4.20 0.85 -7.04
C ALA A 50 -3.73 -0.60 -7.22
N TYR A 51 -3.35 -1.29 -6.14
CA TYR A 51 -3.02 -2.72 -6.20
C TYR A 51 -4.24 -3.57 -6.56
N VAL A 52 -5.39 -3.29 -5.96
CA VAL A 52 -6.65 -3.98 -6.25
C VAL A 52 -7.05 -3.80 -7.71
N GLU A 53 -6.94 -2.59 -8.27
CA GLU A 53 -7.16 -2.32 -9.69
C GLU A 53 -6.20 -3.15 -10.55
N THR A 54 -4.90 -3.11 -10.25
CA THR A 54 -3.86 -3.86 -10.98
C THR A 54 -4.18 -5.36 -11.06
N ILE A 55 -4.68 -5.97 -9.96
CA ILE A 55 -5.03 -7.40 -9.95
C ILE A 55 -6.44 -7.69 -10.46
N SER A 56 -7.32 -6.71 -10.50
CA SER A 56 -8.70 -6.84 -11.00
C SER A 56 -8.75 -6.71 -12.52
N ASP A 57 -7.96 -5.80 -13.10
CA ASP A 57 -7.76 -5.70 -14.55
C ASP A 57 -7.21 -7.01 -15.13
N LEU A 58 -6.41 -7.75 -14.35
CA LEU A 58 -5.91 -9.07 -14.70
C LEU A 58 -6.97 -10.19 -14.67
N LYS A 59 -8.18 -9.94 -14.13
CA LYS A 59 -9.24 -10.95 -13.99
C LYS A 59 -10.50 -10.68 -14.81
N GLY A 60 -10.55 -9.60 -15.61
CA GLY A 60 -11.76 -9.16 -16.29
C GLY A 60 -12.77 -8.53 -15.32
N PRO A 61 -13.81 -7.84 -15.83
CA PRO A 61 -14.71 -7.02 -15.01
C PRO A 61 -15.31 -7.85 -13.87
N ARG A 62 -15.35 -7.27 -12.66
CA ARG A 62 -16.10 -7.82 -11.53
C ARG A 62 -17.52 -8.12 -12.02
N LEU A 63 -17.91 -9.39 -11.98
CA LEU A 63 -19.30 -9.77 -12.13
C LEU A 63 -20.05 -9.16 -10.95
N GLU A 64 -20.81 -8.10 -11.23
CA GLU A 64 -21.79 -7.49 -10.33
C GLU A 64 -22.87 -8.49 -9.90
#